data_AF-A0A9X1HJ15-F1
#
_entry.id   AF-A0A9X1HJ15-F1
#
_cell.length_a   1.000
_cell.length_b   1.000
_cell.length_c   1.000
_cell.angle_alpha   90.00
_cell.angle_beta   90.00
_cell.angle_gamma   90.00
#
_symmetry.space_group_name_H-M   'P 1'
#
loop_
_entity.id
_entity.type
_entity.pdbx_description
1 polymer ?
#
loop_
_entity_poly.entity_id
_entity_poly.type
_entity_poly.pdbx_seq_one_letter_code
_entity_poly.pdbx_strand_id
1 'polypeptide(L)'
;MGVRIGGSANVFQSEFGNLGVTFGGASQFTRFLEQGGFYDEDNVPANEFGRSLSFARKIANSSFKYLESIQAAADRASNLAEYPNSGLARSLSVVARLIRGGLNTKMYLVSLGGFDTHNNQGSLTGGHANLLANISNSVSAFYNDLGSDNLGHRALTMTFSEFGRTLQENSSQGTDHGSSAPVMVFGPVKGGQYGSHATLSQLDGSGDPIYGTDYRSIYTSILDDWFGLPPEDVDSVIPGQYSKLDFVDALATSITRQNEIPVTVSLDQNYPNPFNPATNISFTLPAAGDVRLQVFDVSGRLVSTLINSAMNAGKHTVTFNGGLLASGTYLYRLSTPEVTLTKKMTLLK
;
A
#
# COMPACT_ATOMS: atom_id res chain seq x y z
N MET A 1 0.75 -0.95 -3.89
CA MET A 1 -0.06 -2.18 -4.01
C MET A 1 -0.63 -2.50 -2.63
N GLY A 2 -1.95 -2.76 -2.52
CA GLY A 2 -2.64 -2.93 -1.25
C GLY A 2 -2.77 -4.40 -0.82
N VAL A 3 -2.86 -4.66 0.48
CA VAL A 3 -3.21 -5.99 1.01
C VAL A 3 -4.61 -5.93 1.63
N ARG A 4 -5.49 -6.84 1.23
CA ARG A 4 -6.86 -6.95 1.73
C ARG A 4 -7.07 -8.26 2.47
N ILE A 5 -7.58 -8.17 3.70
CA ILE A 5 -7.91 -9.34 4.53
C ILE A 5 -9.40 -9.28 4.91
N GLY A 6 -10.23 -10.06 4.20
CA GLY A 6 -11.69 -10.14 4.40
C GLY A 6 -12.53 -9.16 3.55
N GLY A 7 -13.83 -9.47 3.39
CA GLY A 7 -14.85 -8.62 2.73
C GLY A 7 -14.94 -8.74 1.19
N SER A 8 -15.93 -8.06 0.56
CA SER A 8 -16.20 -8.06 -0.89
C SER A 8 -16.04 -6.71 -1.65
N ALA A 9 -15.89 -5.56 -0.98
CA ALA A 9 -15.68 -4.24 -1.60
C ALA A 9 -14.50 -4.11 -2.61
N ASN A 10 -14.70 -3.50 -3.77
CA ASN A 10 -13.73 -3.39 -4.88
C ASN A 10 -12.80 -2.15 -4.79
N VAL A 11 -12.10 -1.96 -3.67
CA VAL A 11 -11.35 -0.70 -3.41
C VAL A 11 -9.97 -0.65 -4.09
N PHE A 12 -9.36 -1.80 -4.41
CA PHE A 12 -8.06 -1.86 -5.07
C PHE A 12 -8.19 -2.29 -6.54
N GLN A 13 -8.87 -1.50 -7.36
CA GLN A 13 -8.96 -1.73 -8.80
C GLN A 13 -8.38 -0.57 -9.58
N SER A 14 -7.74 -0.89 -10.70
CA SER A 14 -7.38 0.06 -11.76
C SER A 14 -7.93 -0.42 -13.08
N GLU A 15 -7.84 0.43 -14.11
CA GLU A 15 -8.13 0.05 -15.51
C GLU A 15 -7.26 -1.13 -16.01
N PHE A 16 -6.14 -1.42 -15.34
CA PHE A 16 -5.25 -2.53 -15.64
C PHE A 16 -5.52 -3.81 -14.80
N GLY A 17 -6.55 -3.79 -13.94
CA GLY A 17 -6.94 -4.92 -13.09
C GLY A 17 -6.76 -4.69 -11.59
N ASN A 18 -6.81 -5.77 -10.80
CA ASN A 18 -6.74 -5.73 -9.34
C ASN A 18 -5.34 -5.29 -8.87
N LEU A 19 -5.28 -4.20 -8.10
CA LEU A 19 -4.05 -3.61 -7.54
C LEU A 19 -3.73 -4.12 -6.13
N GLY A 20 -4.33 -5.24 -5.71
CA GLY A 20 -4.09 -5.85 -4.42
C GLY A 20 -4.32 -7.35 -4.37
N VAL A 21 -3.82 -7.97 -3.30
CA VAL A 21 -4.07 -9.38 -2.99
C VAL A 21 -5.29 -9.47 -2.08
N THR A 22 -6.25 -10.34 -2.42
CA THR A 22 -7.49 -10.54 -1.64
C THR A 22 -7.51 -11.93 -1.00
N PHE A 23 -7.67 -11.98 0.32
CA PHE A 23 -7.95 -13.22 1.05
C PHE A 23 -9.39 -13.21 1.56
N GLY A 24 -10.12 -14.33 1.41
CA GLY A 24 -11.51 -14.46 1.87
C GLY A 24 -11.67 -14.44 3.40
N GLY A 25 -10.57 -14.53 4.15
CA GLY A 25 -10.53 -14.36 5.61
C GLY A 25 -9.17 -14.74 6.20
N ALA A 26 -8.96 -14.41 7.48
CA ALA A 26 -7.70 -14.70 8.19
C ALA A 26 -7.33 -16.19 8.18
N SER A 27 -8.31 -17.10 8.28
CA SER A 27 -8.08 -18.56 8.26
C SER A 27 -7.64 -19.10 6.89
N GLN A 28 -8.02 -18.42 5.80
CA GLN A 28 -7.59 -18.77 4.45
C GLN A 28 -6.17 -18.26 4.19
N PHE A 29 -5.85 -17.09 4.75
CA PHE A 29 -4.49 -16.57 4.84
C PHE A 29 -3.59 -17.52 5.64
N THR A 30 -4.00 -17.97 6.84
CA THR A 30 -3.21 -18.89 7.69
C THR A 30 -2.95 -20.25 7.03
N ARG A 31 -3.95 -20.89 6.40
CA ARG A 31 -3.73 -22.18 5.69
C ARG A 31 -2.78 -22.07 4.49
N PHE A 32 -2.75 -20.90 3.86
CA PHE A 32 -1.77 -20.61 2.83
C PHE A 32 -0.34 -20.52 3.41
N LEU A 33 -0.16 -19.92 4.59
CA LEU A 33 1.14 -19.84 5.29
C LEU A 33 1.78 -21.23 5.51
N GLU A 34 0.95 -22.28 5.62
CA GLU A 34 1.40 -23.65 5.90
C GLU A 34 1.80 -24.45 4.65
N GLN A 35 1.38 -24.04 3.43
CA GLN A 35 1.42 -24.92 2.23
C GLN A 35 2.19 -24.37 1.02
N GLY A 36 2.58 -23.09 0.99
CA GLY A 36 3.62 -22.59 0.08
C GLY A 36 3.32 -22.47 -1.43
N GLY A 37 2.11 -22.77 -1.94
CA GLY A 37 1.72 -22.47 -3.34
C GLY A 37 0.58 -23.32 -3.92
N PHE A 38 0.07 -22.97 -5.12
CA PHE A 38 -1.10 -23.65 -5.74
C PHE A 38 -0.94 -24.19 -7.19
N TYR A 39 -0.08 -23.65 -8.09
CA TYR A 39 -0.12 -24.04 -9.54
C TYR A 39 1.25 -24.10 -10.27
N ASP A 40 1.38 -25.08 -11.18
CA ASP A 40 2.55 -25.35 -12.06
C ASP A 40 2.44 -24.58 -13.39
N GLU A 41 3.43 -23.74 -13.72
CA GLU A 41 3.44 -22.89 -14.93
C GLU A 41 3.90 -23.60 -16.21
N ASP A 42 4.67 -24.69 -16.07
CA ASP A 42 5.41 -25.30 -17.18
C ASP A 42 4.61 -26.43 -17.83
N ASN A 43 3.64 -27.00 -17.13
CA ASN A 43 2.75 -28.03 -17.66
C ASN A 43 1.48 -27.44 -18.31
N VAL A 44 1.62 -26.86 -19.50
CA VAL A 44 0.50 -26.35 -20.31
C VAL A 44 0.57 -26.80 -21.79
N PRO A 45 -0.56 -26.97 -22.49
CA PRO A 45 -0.58 -27.31 -23.91
C PRO A 45 0.03 -26.22 -24.81
N ALA A 46 0.71 -26.59 -25.91
CA ALA A 46 1.31 -25.63 -26.85
C ALA A 46 0.29 -25.01 -27.84
N ASN A 47 -0.82 -24.45 -27.33
CA ASN A 47 -1.87 -23.80 -28.12
C ASN A 47 -2.36 -22.49 -27.43
N GLU A 48 -3.34 -21.79 -28.01
CA GLU A 48 -3.86 -20.53 -27.44
C GLU A 48 -4.49 -20.71 -26.04
N PHE A 49 -5.10 -21.87 -25.79
CA PHE A 49 -5.61 -22.22 -24.47
C PHE A 49 -4.47 -22.35 -23.44
N GLY A 50 -3.39 -23.05 -23.77
CA GLY A 50 -2.24 -23.17 -22.87
C GLY A 50 -1.48 -21.87 -22.67
N ARG A 51 -1.47 -20.95 -23.66
CA ARG A 51 -0.97 -19.57 -23.47
C ARG A 51 -1.83 -18.77 -22.49
N SER A 52 -3.15 -18.86 -22.61
CA SER A 52 -4.09 -18.20 -21.69
C SER A 52 -4.02 -18.80 -20.29
N LEU A 53 -3.86 -20.12 -20.18
CA LEU A 53 -3.68 -20.84 -18.92
C LEU A 53 -2.34 -20.52 -18.27
N SER A 54 -1.25 -20.49 -19.02
CA SER A 54 0.07 -20.07 -18.52
C SER A 54 0.05 -18.62 -18.09
N PHE A 55 -0.60 -17.72 -18.84
CA PHE A 55 -0.78 -16.34 -18.43
C PHE A 55 -1.58 -16.23 -17.12
N ALA A 56 -2.71 -16.93 -16.99
CA ALA A 56 -3.49 -16.96 -15.75
C ALA A 56 -2.70 -17.54 -14.57
N ARG A 57 -1.95 -18.63 -14.78
CA ARG A 57 -1.08 -19.24 -13.77
C ARG A 57 0.11 -18.34 -13.41
N LYS A 58 0.67 -17.61 -14.36
CA LYS A 58 1.75 -16.65 -14.16
C LYS A 58 1.27 -15.39 -13.43
N ILE A 59 0.07 -14.90 -13.73
CA ILE A 59 -0.59 -13.85 -12.95
C ILE A 59 -0.85 -14.35 -11.53
N ALA A 60 -1.38 -15.57 -11.38
CA ALA A 60 -1.52 -16.23 -10.09
C ALA A 60 -0.16 -16.27 -9.39
N ASN A 61 0.85 -16.97 -9.91
CA ASN A 61 2.21 -17.15 -9.38
C ASN A 61 2.98 -15.84 -9.13
N SER A 62 2.79 -14.80 -9.96
CA SER A 62 3.34 -13.46 -9.70
C SER A 62 2.72 -12.80 -8.47
N SER A 63 1.44 -13.09 -8.18
CA SER A 63 0.81 -12.72 -6.90
C SER A 63 1.49 -13.44 -5.72
N PHE A 64 2.15 -14.59 -5.94
CA PHE A 64 2.85 -15.35 -4.88
C PHE A 64 4.26 -14.86 -4.56
N LYS A 65 4.99 -14.20 -5.48
CA LYS A 65 6.25 -13.49 -5.10
C LYS A 65 5.98 -12.40 -4.06
N TYR A 66 4.82 -11.75 -4.16
CA TYR A 66 4.36 -10.84 -3.13
C TYR A 66 3.94 -11.55 -1.85
N LEU A 67 3.36 -12.74 -1.95
CA LEU A 67 3.03 -13.57 -0.79
C LEU A 67 4.27 -14.02 -0.01
N GLU A 68 5.37 -14.36 -0.68
CA GLU A 68 6.64 -14.66 -0.01
C GLU A 68 7.14 -13.46 0.80
N SER A 69 7.07 -12.24 0.23
CA SER A 69 7.45 -11.02 0.95
C SER A 69 6.54 -10.70 2.13
N ILE A 70 5.23 -10.95 2.00
CA ILE A 70 4.23 -10.80 3.06
C ILE A 70 4.48 -11.83 4.17
N GLN A 71 4.73 -13.08 3.80
CA GLN A 71 5.01 -14.17 4.72
C GLN A 71 6.33 -13.92 5.47
N ALA A 72 7.41 -13.60 4.77
CA ALA A 72 8.69 -13.27 5.38
C ALA A 72 8.59 -12.06 6.33
N ALA A 73 7.75 -11.06 6.02
CA ALA A 73 7.48 -9.99 6.98
C ALA A 73 6.70 -10.50 8.20
N ALA A 74 5.61 -11.22 7.99
CA ALA A 74 4.82 -11.78 9.10
C ALA A 74 5.65 -12.68 10.02
N ASP A 75 6.54 -13.52 9.47
CA ASP A 75 7.33 -14.50 10.23
C ASP A 75 8.52 -13.87 10.95
N ARG A 76 8.99 -12.69 10.50
CA ARG A 76 10.03 -11.92 11.19
C ARG A 76 9.57 -11.31 12.51
N ALA A 77 8.27 -11.31 12.79
CA ALA A 77 7.69 -10.58 13.91
C ALA A 77 6.51 -11.31 14.56
N SER A 78 6.44 -11.27 15.89
CA SER A 78 5.28 -11.68 16.68
C SER A 78 4.47 -10.48 17.15
N ASN A 79 3.22 -10.70 17.56
CA ASN A 79 2.45 -9.71 18.32
C ASN A 79 3.02 -9.57 19.74
N LEU A 80 3.05 -8.35 20.28
CA LEU A 80 3.59 -8.03 21.61
C LEU A 80 2.50 -7.66 22.63
N ALA A 81 1.23 -7.56 22.18
CA ALA A 81 0.07 -7.38 23.05
C ALA A 81 -1.01 -8.42 22.73
N GLU A 82 -1.92 -8.63 23.68
CA GLU A 82 -3.07 -9.50 23.49
C GLU A 82 -4.16 -8.83 22.64
N TYR A 83 -4.81 -9.64 21.81
CA TYR A 83 -5.92 -9.21 20.97
C TYR A 83 -7.22 -9.90 21.41
N PRO A 84 -8.35 -9.18 21.43
CA PRO A 84 -9.64 -9.79 21.75
C PRO A 84 -10.01 -10.84 20.69
N ASN A 85 -10.85 -11.81 21.08
CA ASN A 85 -11.30 -12.87 20.19
C ASN A 85 -12.38 -12.36 19.21
N SER A 86 -11.97 -11.57 18.21
CA SER A 86 -12.82 -11.06 17.14
C SER A 86 -12.14 -11.13 15.78
N GLY A 87 -12.93 -11.13 14.70
CA GLY A 87 -12.40 -11.14 13.34
C GLY A 87 -11.56 -9.90 13.01
N LEU A 88 -12.03 -8.72 13.44
CA LEU A 88 -11.31 -7.46 13.24
C LEU A 88 -9.98 -7.44 13.98
N ALA A 89 -9.98 -7.85 15.26
CA ALA A 89 -8.77 -7.93 16.07
C ALA A 89 -7.73 -8.88 15.48
N ARG A 90 -8.17 -10.06 15.02
CA ARG A 90 -7.29 -11.02 14.34
C ARG A 90 -6.71 -10.47 13.03
N SER A 91 -7.49 -9.72 12.24
CA SER A 91 -6.95 -9.06 11.05
C SER A 91 -5.93 -7.97 11.41
N LEU A 92 -6.21 -7.15 12.42
CA LEU A 92 -5.30 -6.11 12.89
C LEU A 92 -4.00 -6.69 13.50
N SER A 93 -4.07 -7.85 14.17
CA SER A 93 -2.87 -8.51 14.69
C SER A 93 -1.94 -8.97 13.57
N VAL A 94 -2.49 -9.43 12.44
CA VAL A 94 -1.69 -9.72 11.23
C VAL A 94 -1.06 -8.43 10.69
N VAL A 95 -1.82 -7.33 10.57
CA VAL A 95 -1.28 -6.04 10.11
C VAL A 95 -0.13 -5.57 11.00
N ALA A 96 -0.23 -5.70 12.33
CA ALA A 96 0.83 -5.34 13.25
C ALA A 96 2.12 -6.13 12.98
N ARG A 97 2.01 -7.45 12.77
CA ARG A 97 3.15 -8.29 12.38
C ARG A 97 3.76 -7.87 11.04
N LEU A 98 2.95 -7.50 10.06
CA LEU A 98 3.45 -7.04 8.75
C LEU A 98 4.21 -5.71 8.86
N ILE A 99 3.70 -4.76 9.64
CA ILE A 99 4.36 -3.46 9.87
C ILE A 99 5.69 -3.67 10.62
N ARG A 100 5.67 -4.48 11.68
CA ARG A 100 6.84 -4.83 12.51
C ARG A 100 7.88 -5.62 11.71
N GLY A 101 7.43 -6.54 10.88
CA GLY A 101 8.24 -7.33 9.95
C GLY A 101 8.84 -6.56 8.77
N GLY A 102 8.59 -5.25 8.69
CA GLY A 102 9.18 -4.39 7.66
C GLY A 102 8.55 -4.54 6.27
N LEU A 103 7.29 -4.98 6.18
CA LEU A 103 6.59 -4.96 4.90
C LEU A 103 6.40 -3.50 4.44
N ASN A 104 6.89 -3.16 3.25
CA ASN A 104 6.82 -1.79 2.71
C ASN A 104 5.44 -1.42 2.12
N THR A 105 4.41 -2.23 2.34
CA THR A 105 3.03 -1.97 1.93
C THR A 105 2.50 -0.71 2.63
N LYS A 106 1.98 0.23 1.85
CA LYS A 106 1.52 1.54 2.33
C LYS A 106 0.07 1.56 2.80
N MET A 107 -0.76 0.62 2.32
CA MET A 107 -2.19 0.56 2.63
C MET A 107 -2.63 -0.86 2.96
N TYR A 108 -3.36 -1.01 4.06
CA TYR A 108 -3.99 -2.24 4.51
C TYR A 108 -5.50 -2.02 4.62
N LEU A 109 -6.29 -2.95 4.08
CA LEU A 109 -7.74 -2.95 4.24
C LEU A 109 -8.17 -4.16 5.07
N VAL A 110 -8.79 -3.87 6.21
CA VAL A 110 -9.44 -4.85 7.08
C VAL A 110 -10.94 -4.57 7.12
N SER A 111 -11.75 -5.57 7.45
CA SER A 111 -13.21 -5.43 7.42
C SER A 111 -13.87 -5.96 8.68
N LEU A 112 -14.89 -5.24 9.15
CA LEU A 112 -15.84 -5.67 10.15
C LEU A 112 -17.24 -5.59 9.55
N GLY A 113 -17.89 -6.73 9.37
CA GLY A 113 -19.28 -6.79 8.92
C GLY A 113 -20.28 -6.62 10.07
N GLY A 114 -21.57 -6.73 9.75
CA GLY A 114 -22.65 -6.76 10.74
C GLY A 114 -23.34 -5.42 10.99
N PHE A 115 -22.88 -4.32 10.38
CA PHE A 115 -23.53 -3.00 10.52
C PHE A 115 -24.82 -2.85 9.69
N ASP A 116 -25.03 -3.70 8.68
CA ASP A 116 -26.24 -3.74 7.85
C ASP A 116 -27.40 -4.42 8.59
N THR A 117 -27.86 -3.77 9.65
CA THR A 117 -28.98 -4.22 10.49
C THR A 117 -30.20 -3.35 10.19
N HIS A 118 -31.39 -3.93 10.18
CA HIS A 118 -32.66 -3.18 9.99
C HIS A 118 -33.65 -3.38 11.13
N ASN A 119 -33.27 -4.17 12.14
CA ASN A 119 -34.02 -4.46 13.36
C ASN A 119 -33.04 -4.91 14.45
N ASN A 120 -33.54 -5.10 15.69
CA ASN A 120 -32.77 -5.67 16.81
C ASN A 120 -31.42 -4.96 17.09
N GLN A 121 -31.32 -3.67 16.77
CA GLN A 121 -30.10 -2.89 16.95
C GLN A 121 -29.78 -2.70 18.43
N GLY A 122 -30.83 -2.64 19.26
CA GLY A 122 -30.80 -2.42 20.69
C GLY A 122 -30.20 -1.06 21.06
N SER A 123 -30.33 -0.71 22.34
CA SER A 123 -29.74 0.52 22.89
C SER A 123 -28.26 0.27 23.27
N LEU A 124 -27.82 0.68 24.46
CA LEU A 124 -26.43 0.60 24.92
C LEU A 124 -25.82 -0.82 24.97
N THR A 125 -26.63 -1.86 24.95
CA THR A 125 -26.19 -3.28 25.00
C THR A 125 -26.57 -4.06 23.74
N GLY A 126 -27.04 -3.36 22.70
CA GLY A 126 -27.54 -3.95 21.47
C GLY A 126 -26.46 -4.32 20.45
N GLY A 127 -26.88 -4.94 19.34
CA GLY A 127 -25.98 -5.36 18.26
C GLY A 127 -25.12 -4.22 17.71
N HIS A 128 -25.67 -3.02 17.52
CA HIS A 128 -24.90 -1.88 17.02
C HIS A 128 -23.84 -1.42 18.03
N ALA A 129 -24.20 -1.30 19.30
CA ALA A 129 -23.26 -0.96 20.38
C ALA A 129 -22.14 -2.01 20.51
N ASN A 130 -22.46 -3.29 20.37
CA ASN A 130 -21.48 -4.38 20.41
C ASN A 130 -20.49 -4.33 19.23
N LEU A 131 -20.93 -3.90 18.04
CA LEU A 131 -20.05 -3.70 16.88
C LEU A 131 -19.12 -2.50 17.08
N LEU A 132 -19.62 -1.39 17.62
CA LEU A 132 -18.78 -0.24 17.98
C LEU A 132 -17.77 -0.61 19.07
N ALA A 133 -18.17 -1.39 20.07
CA ALA A 133 -17.27 -1.93 21.08
C ALA A 133 -16.18 -2.83 20.47
N ASN A 134 -16.51 -3.62 19.44
CA ASN A 134 -15.54 -4.42 18.70
C ASN A 134 -14.50 -3.53 17.98
N ILE A 135 -14.93 -2.43 17.33
CA ILE A 135 -14.00 -1.45 16.76
C ILE A 135 -13.08 -0.90 17.84
N SER A 136 -13.65 -0.38 18.93
CA SER A 136 -12.90 0.23 20.04
C SER A 136 -11.85 -0.73 20.61
N ASN A 137 -12.26 -1.95 20.96
CA ASN A 137 -11.36 -2.93 21.58
C ASN A 137 -10.29 -3.44 20.60
N SER A 138 -10.64 -3.66 19.33
CA SER A 138 -9.71 -4.17 18.33
C SER A 138 -8.66 -3.13 17.95
N VAL A 139 -9.07 -1.87 17.77
CA VAL A 139 -8.16 -0.76 17.44
C VAL A 139 -7.27 -0.40 18.64
N SER A 140 -7.81 -0.41 19.85
CA SER A 140 -7.02 -0.23 21.08
C SER A 140 -5.94 -1.30 21.22
N ALA A 141 -6.28 -2.58 21.06
CA ALA A 141 -5.30 -3.66 21.06
C ALA A 141 -4.22 -3.49 19.98
N PHE A 142 -4.61 -3.04 18.78
CA PHE A 142 -3.67 -2.77 17.69
C PHE A 142 -2.65 -1.67 18.01
N TYR A 143 -3.09 -0.53 18.55
CA TYR A 143 -2.18 0.54 18.92
C TYR A 143 -1.38 0.23 20.20
N ASN A 144 -1.90 -0.60 21.12
CA ASN A 144 -1.13 -1.12 22.24
C ASN A 144 0.00 -2.06 21.77
N ASP A 145 -0.28 -2.94 20.81
CA ASP A 145 0.74 -3.82 20.22
C ASP A 145 1.84 -2.99 19.53
N LEU A 146 1.46 -2.11 18.60
CA LEU A 146 2.44 -1.25 17.92
C LEU A 146 3.17 -0.31 18.89
N GLY A 147 2.52 0.14 19.96
CA GLY A 147 3.14 0.98 20.98
C GLY A 147 4.24 0.26 21.78
N SER A 148 4.16 -1.08 21.90
CA SER A 148 5.10 -1.89 22.69
C SER A 148 6.54 -1.83 22.17
N ASP A 149 6.72 -1.50 20.89
CA ASP A 149 8.03 -1.30 20.25
C ASP A 149 8.10 0.03 19.48
N ASN A 150 7.33 1.03 19.93
CA ASN A 150 7.30 2.40 19.38
C ASN A 150 6.98 2.48 17.88
N LEU A 151 6.18 1.56 17.34
CA LEU A 151 5.73 1.56 15.94
C LEU A 151 4.39 2.27 15.72
N GLY A 152 3.73 2.76 16.77
CA GLY A 152 2.41 3.42 16.67
C GLY A 152 2.38 4.61 15.71
N HIS A 153 3.50 5.34 15.59
CA HIS A 153 3.66 6.47 14.66
C HIS A 153 3.72 6.05 13.18
N ARG A 154 3.82 4.75 12.87
CA ARG A 154 3.89 4.22 11.49
C ARG A 154 2.52 3.87 10.91
N ALA A 155 1.44 4.00 11.68
CA ALA A 155 0.10 3.61 11.26
C ALA A 155 -0.95 4.68 11.58
N LEU A 156 -1.62 5.17 10.54
CA LEU A 156 -2.86 5.93 10.62
C LEU A 156 -4.02 5.01 10.23
N THR A 157 -5.02 4.87 11.11
CA THR A 157 -6.20 4.02 10.86
C THR A 157 -7.42 4.88 10.68
N MET A 158 -8.23 4.63 9.64
CA MET A 158 -9.48 5.33 9.39
C MET A 158 -10.60 4.33 9.14
N THR A 159 -11.79 4.59 9.71
CA THR A 159 -12.99 3.82 9.36
C THR A 159 -13.62 4.34 8.07
N PHE A 160 -14.18 3.44 7.27
CA PHE A 160 -14.97 3.79 6.09
C PHE A 160 -16.23 2.90 6.05
N SER A 161 -17.33 3.47 5.57
CA SER A 161 -18.61 2.78 5.36
C SER A 161 -19.26 3.32 4.09
N GLU A 162 -20.02 2.48 3.39
CA GLU A 162 -20.79 2.86 2.21
C GLU A 162 -22.09 3.60 2.58
N PHE A 163 -22.57 3.43 3.81
CA PHE A 163 -23.78 4.06 4.33
C PHE A 163 -23.64 4.46 5.80
N GLY A 164 -24.39 5.49 6.18
CA GLY A 164 -24.71 5.82 7.56
C GLY A 164 -26.02 5.20 8.00
N ARG A 165 -26.65 5.77 9.03
CA ARG A 165 -27.94 5.30 9.55
C ARG A 165 -28.96 6.43 9.55
N THR A 166 -30.21 6.12 9.20
CA THR A 166 -31.31 7.10 9.28
C THR A 166 -31.55 7.52 10.72
N LEU A 167 -32.03 8.76 10.92
CA LEU A 167 -32.41 9.24 12.25
C LEU A 167 -33.69 8.60 12.78
N GLN A 168 -34.64 8.33 11.89
CA GLN A 168 -35.94 7.79 12.26
C GLN A 168 -35.93 6.27 12.22
N GLU A 169 -36.70 5.68 13.14
CA GLU A 169 -36.96 4.25 13.20
C GLU A 169 -37.88 3.82 12.05
N ASN A 170 -37.58 2.67 11.45
CA ASN A 170 -38.40 2.01 10.45
C ASN A 170 -39.49 1.14 11.11
N SER A 171 -40.37 0.53 10.31
CA SER A 171 -41.47 -0.30 10.84
C SER A 171 -41.03 -1.57 11.60
N SER A 172 -39.74 -1.90 11.58
CA SER A 172 -39.15 -3.08 12.21
C SER A 172 -38.42 -2.77 13.51
N GLN A 173 -38.61 -1.58 14.09
CA GLN A 173 -37.93 -1.12 15.30
C GLN A 173 -36.39 -1.08 15.15
N GLY A 174 -35.92 -0.75 13.95
CA GLY A 174 -34.52 -0.48 13.64
C GLY A 174 -34.40 0.77 12.78
N THR A 175 -33.23 1.05 12.22
CA THR A 175 -33.03 2.17 11.29
C THR A 175 -32.86 1.64 9.86
N ASP A 176 -32.76 2.52 8.87
CA ASP A 176 -32.35 2.18 7.50
C ASP A 176 -30.99 2.81 7.18
N HIS A 177 -30.55 2.70 5.92
CA HIS A 177 -29.30 3.28 5.43
C HIS A 177 -29.46 4.79 5.29
N GLY A 178 -28.57 5.55 5.93
CA GLY A 178 -28.54 7.01 5.88
C GLY A 178 -27.42 7.56 5.00
N SER A 179 -27.56 8.80 4.57
CA SER A 179 -26.62 9.50 3.69
C SER A 179 -25.35 10.04 4.38
N SER A 180 -25.31 10.08 5.72
CA SER A 180 -24.17 10.62 6.48
C SER A 180 -23.77 9.74 7.68
N ALA A 181 -22.47 9.69 7.96
CA ALA A 181 -21.89 8.90 9.05
C ALA A 181 -20.65 9.57 9.64
N PRO A 182 -20.34 9.36 10.94
CA PRO A 182 -19.06 9.75 11.49
C PRO A 182 -17.92 8.90 10.91
N VAL A 183 -16.79 9.55 10.61
CA VAL A 183 -15.53 8.87 10.29
C VAL A 183 -14.61 8.98 11.51
N MET A 184 -14.14 7.84 12.00
CA MET A 184 -13.17 7.78 13.10
C MET A 184 -11.78 7.59 12.54
N VAL A 185 -10.82 8.38 13.05
CA VAL A 185 -9.40 8.29 12.70
C VAL A 185 -8.59 8.06 13.98
N PHE A 186 -7.63 7.16 13.93
CA PHE A 186 -6.80 6.73 15.06
C PHE A 186 -5.31 6.76 14.67
N GLY A 187 -4.44 6.92 15.67
CA GLY A 187 -2.99 6.90 15.52
C GLY A 187 -2.33 8.23 15.87
N PRO A 188 -1.27 8.65 15.16
CA PRO A 188 -0.61 9.94 15.37
C PRO A 188 -1.51 11.07 14.83
N VAL A 189 -2.56 11.38 15.59
CA VAL A 189 -3.55 12.40 15.24
C VAL A 189 -3.68 13.44 16.33
N LYS A 190 -3.97 14.67 15.93
CA LYS A 190 -4.45 15.73 16.83
C LYS A 190 -5.90 15.40 17.21
N GLY A 191 -6.07 14.66 18.30
CA GLY A 191 -7.37 14.17 18.74
C GLY A 191 -8.40 15.28 18.90
N GLY A 192 -9.66 15.00 18.56
CA GLY A 192 -10.75 15.97 18.63
C GLY A 192 -11.85 15.67 17.62
N GLN A 193 -12.86 16.53 17.61
CA GLN A 193 -13.90 16.54 16.59
C GLN A 193 -13.50 17.51 15.48
N TYR A 194 -13.53 17.02 14.23
CA TYR A 194 -13.34 17.83 13.03
C TYR A 194 -14.67 17.91 12.28
N GLY A 195 -14.95 19.09 11.73
CA GLY A 195 -16.25 19.39 11.14
C GLY A 195 -17.32 19.82 12.16
N SER A 196 -18.50 20.15 11.68
CA SER A 196 -19.64 20.53 12.53
C SER A 196 -20.42 19.31 13.01
N HIS A 197 -21.04 19.40 14.19
CA HIS A 197 -22.00 18.39 14.63
C HIS A 197 -23.19 18.35 13.66
N ALA A 198 -23.68 17.15 13.36
CA ALA A 198 -24.89 16.99 12.57
C ALA A 198 -26.08 17.60 13.33
N THR A 199 -26.90 18.37 12.63
CA THR A 199 -28.14 18.88 13.20
C THR A 199 -29.25 17.86 13.00
N LEU A 200 -30.03 17.62 14.05
CA LEU A 200 -31.17 16.71 14.02
C LEU A 200 -32.46 17.40 13.56
N SER A 201 -32.41 18.72 13.33
CA SER A 201 -33.57 19.54 12.97
C SER A 201 -33.54 20.05 11.53
N GLN A 202 -32.39 20.03 10.85
CA GLN A 202 -32.27 20.43 9.44
C GLN A 202 -31.76 19.23 8.64
N LEU A 203 -32.71 18.56 7.99
CA LEU A 203 -32.51 17.29 7.30
C LEU A 203 -32.65 17.49 5.80
N ASP A 204 -32.06 16.60 5.02
CA ASP A 204 -32.26 16.57 3.58
C ASP A 204 -33.67 16.06 3.19
N GLY A 205 -33.94 15.95 1.89
CA GLY A 205 -35.23 15.48 1.38
C GLY A 205 -35.57 14.03 1.74
N SER A 206 -34.60 13.24 2.19
CA SER A 206 -34.77 11.86 2.67
C SER A 206 -34.96 11.79 4.19
N GLY A 207 -34.83 12.92 4.91
CA GLY A 207 -34.89 12.96 6.36
C GLY A 207 -33.56 12.57 7.03
N ASP A 208 -32.44 12.62 6.30
CA ASP A 208 -31.12 12.36 6.85
C ASP A 208 -30.39 13.65 7.25
N PRO A 209 -29.46 13.61 8.22
CA PRO A 209 -28.65 14.76 8.56
C PRO A 209 -27.78 15.17 7.36
N ILE A 210 -27.83 16.46 7.02
CA ILE A 210 -26.97 17.03 5.99
C ILE A 210 -25.50 16.96 6.48
N TYR A 211 -24.62 16.41 5.65
CA TYR A 211 -23.20 16.34 5.98
C TYR A 211 -22.58 17.75 6.08
N GLY A 212 -21.85 18.01 7.16
CA GLY A 212 -21.11 19.27 7.35
C GLY A 212 -19.67 19.22 6.83
N THR A 213 -19.16 18.04 6.50
CA THR A 213 -17.79 17.85 6.02
C THR A 213 -17.83 16.85 4.89
N ASP A 214 -17.34 17.28 3.73
CA ASP A 214 -17.20 16.39 2.57
C ASP A 214 -16.10 15.37 2.86
N TYR A 215 -16.39 14.08 2.67
CA TYR A 215 -15.44 13.01 2.94
C TYR A 215 -14.13 13.20 2.18
N ARG A 216 -14.16 13.81 0.99
CA ARG A 216 -12.97 14.11 0.18
C ARG A 216 -11.97 14.99 0.92
N SER A 217 -12.44 15.89 1.79
CA SER A 217 -11.59 16.67 2.69
C SER A 217 -10.75 15.79 3.61
N ILE A 218 -11.31 14.68 4.10
CA ILE A 218 -10.61 13.71 4.96
C ILE A 218 -9.53 13.00 4.13
N TYR A 219 -9.87 12.50 2.94
CA TYR A 219 -8.91 11.83 2.07
C TYR A 219 -7.80 12.78 1.59
N THR A 220 -8.14 14.02 1.21
CA THR A 220 -7.17 15.06 0.87
C THR A 220 -6.18 15.29 2.02
N SER A 221 -6.67 15.37 3.26
CA SER A 221 -5.81 15.52 4.45
C SER A 221 -4.86 14.34 4.63
N ILE A 222 -5.33 13.11 4.41
CA ILE A 222 -4.48 11.90 4.49
C ILE A 222 -3.46 11.86 3.35
N LEU A 223 -3.87 12.14 2.11
CA LEU A 223 -2.98 12.11 0.96
C LEU A 223 -1.86 13.16 1.05
N ASP A 224 -2.19 14.36 1.51
CA ASP A 224 -1.23 15.44 1.69
C ASP A 224 -0.42 15.24 2.99
N ASP A 225 -1.06 15.26 4.17
CA ASP A 225 -0.32 15.33 5.44
C ASP A 225 0.30 13.99 5.87
N TRP A 226 -0.35 12.86 5.56
CA TRP A 226 0.16 11.53 5.95
C TRP A 226 1.03 10.89 4.87
N PHE A 227 0.62 10.96 3.61
CA PHE A 227 1.40 10.41 2.50
C PHE A 227 2.41 11.39 1.91
N GLY A 228 2.32 12.69 2.21
CA GLY A 228 3.26 13.71 1.71
C GLY A 228 3.14 13.93 0.20
N LEU A 229 1.97 13.67 -0.39
CA LEU A 229 1.79 13.83 -1.83
C LEU A 229 1.82 15.32 -2.22
N PRO A 230 2.51 15.68 -3.31
CA PRO A 230 2.43 17.01 -3.88
C PRO A 230 0.97 17.40 -4.21
N PRO A 231 0.58 18.69 -4.09
CA PRO A 231 -0.77 19.14 -4.39
C PRO A 231 -1.26 18.70 -5.78
N GLU A 232 -0.38 18.71 -6.79
CA GLU A 232 -0.70 18.25 -8.14
C GLU A 232 -1.10 16.77 -8.22
N ASP A 233 -0.47 15.92 -7.39
CA ASP A 233 -0.80 14.50 -7.31
C ASP A 233 -2.11 14.29 -6.54
N VAL A 234 -2.33 15.06 -5.47
CA VAL A 234 -3.59 15.04 -4.72
C VAL A 234 -4.76 15.46 -5.61
N ASP A 235 -4.61 16.55 -6.37
CA ASP A 235 -5.62 17.06 -7.31
C ASP A 235 -5.91 16.07 -8.45
N SER A 236 -4.90 15.30 -8.87
CA SER A 236 -5.08 14.25 -9.88
C SER A 236 -5.93 13.08 -9.38
N VAL A 237 -5.83 12.75 -8.09
CA VAL A 237 -6.56 11.63 -7.47
C VAL A 237 -7.94 12.06 -7.00
N ILE A 238 -8.07 13.28 -6.46
CA ILE A 238 -9.32 13.84 -5.97
C ILE A 238 -9.56 15.20 -6.63
N PRO A 239 -10.13 15.21 -7.86
CA PRO A 239 -10.40 16.46 -8.56
C PRO A 239 -11.35 17.37 -7.78
N GLY A 240 -10.97 18.65 -7.68
CA GLY A 240 -11.74 19.70 -7.00
C GLY A 240 -10.97 20.31 -5.82
N GLN A 241 -11.56 21.32 -5.19
CA GLN A 241 -10.95 21.99 -4.03
C GLN A 241 -11.65 21.56 -2.74
N TYR A 242 -10.93 20.86 -1.87
CA TYR A 242 -11.43 20.42 -0.56
C TYR A 242 -10.54 20.98 0.54
N SER A 243 -11.17 21.52 1.59
CA SER A 243 -10.44 22.10 2.71
C SER A 243 -9.79 20.99 3.54
N LYS A 244 -8.48 21.08 3.76
CA LYS A 244 -7.78 20.14 4.65
C LYS A 244 -8.29 20.27 6.08
N LEU A 245 -8.32 19.14 6.76
CA LEU A 245 -8.60 19.02 8.19
C LEU A 245 -7.28 18.75 8.90
N ASP A 246 -6.92 19.63 9.83
CA ASP A 246 -5.63 19.56 10.55
C ASP A 246 -5.64 18.48 11.65
N PHE A 247 -6.01 17.23 11.31
CA PHE A 247 -6.07 16.13 12.29
C PHE A 247 -4.83 15.24 12.26
N VAL A 248 -4.03 15.25 11.19
CA VAL A 248 -2.79 14.48 11.16
C VAL A 248 -1.77 15.21 12.03
N ASP A 249 -1.29 14.54 13.08
CA ASP A 249 -0.22 15.12 13.87
C ASP A 249 1.04 15.10 13.02
N ALA A 250 1.64 16.26 12.80
CA ALA A 250 2.73 16.40 11.86
C ALA A 250 3.82 15.40 12.24
N LEU A 251 4.04 14.39 11.39
CA LEU A 251 5.24 13.56 11.45
C LEU A 251 6.40 14.53 11.29
N ALA A 252 7.04 14.94 12.39
CA ALA A 252 8.04 16.01 12.47
C ALA A 252 8.65 16.31 11.10
N THR A 253 8.06 17.28 10.37
CA THR A 253 8.47 17.64 9.01
C THR A 253 9.71 18.52 9.08
N SER A 254 10.67 18.11 9.89
CA SER A 254 12.06 18.53 9.83
C SER A 254 12.90 17.31 9.51
N ILE A 255 12.69 16.77 8.32
CA ILE A 255 13.79 16.19 7.57
C ILE A 255 14.00 17.16 6.41
N THR A 256 14.84 18.18 6.66
CA THR A 256 15.74 18.72 5.64
C THR A 256 16.10 17.56 4.72
N ARG A 257 15.83 17.65 3.40
CA ARG A 257 16.19 16.60 2.43
C ARG A 257 17.68 16.23 2.56
N GLN A 258 18.01 15.37 3.50
CA GLN A 258 19.27 14.69 3.63
C GLN A 258 18.97 13.31 3.10
N ASN A 259 19.33 13.15 1.83
CA ASN A 259 19.52 11.89 1.12
C ASN A 259 18.81 10.71 1.78
N GLU A 260 17.63 10.36 1.25
CA GLU A 260 17.11 9.01 1.40
C GLU A 260 18.29 8.06 1.18
N ILE A 261 18.71 7.34 2.23
CA ILE A 261 19.69 6.27 2.11
C ILE A 261 18.89 5.09 1.58
N PRO A 262 19.03 4.72 0.31
CA PRO A 262 18.04 3.85 -0.31
C PRO A 262 18.33 2.45 0.16
N VAL A 263 17.35 1.79 0.79
CA VAL A 263 17.56 0.56 1.58
C VAL A 263 18.06 -0.64 0.75
N THR A 264 18.02 -0.54 -0.58
CA THR A 264 18.50 -1.57 -1.50
C THR A 264 19.29 -0.97 -2.66
N VAL A 265 20.23 -1.75 -3.22
CA VAL A 265 20.90 -1.38 -4.47
C VAL A 265 19.87 -1.35 -5.60
N SER A 266 19.77 -0.25 -6.33
CA SER A 266 18.89 -0.12 -7.49
C SER A 266 19.67 0.30 -8.74
N LEU A 267 19.19 -0.12 -9.91
CA LEU A 267 19.71 0.30 -11.22
C LEU A 267 18.51 0.81 -12.03
N ASP A 268 18.53 2.08 -12.43
CA ASP A 268 17.46 2.73 -13.17
C ASP A 268 17.57 2.44 -14.67
N GLN A 269 16.47 2.62 -15.39
CA GLN A 269 16.53 2.60 -16.84
C GLN A 269 17.28 3.84 -17.35
N ASN A 270 18.26 3.62 -18.23
CA ASN A 270 19.02 4.71 -18.83
C ASN A 270 18.10 5.69 -19.57
N TYR A 271 18.40 6.98 -19.49
CA TYR A 271 17.63 8.04 -20.16
C TYR A 271 18.56 9.04 -20.86
N PRO A 272 18.28 9.40 -22.13
CA PRO A 272 17.21 8.86 -22.99
C PRO A 272 17.44 7.39 -23.39
N ASN A 273 16.39 6.68 -23.82
CA ASN A 273 16.48 5.36 -24.45
C ASN A 273 15.29 5.14 -25.42
N PRO A 274 15.49 4.95 -26.74
CA PRO A 274 16.77 4.94 -27.45
C PRO A 274 17.59 6.22 -27.28
N PHE A 275 18.91 6.13 -27.36
CA PHE A 275 19.81 7.28 -27.18
C PHE A 275 20.68 7.54 -28.40
N ASN A 276 21.14 8.79 -28.54
CA ASN A 276 22.08 9.22 -29.59
C ASN A 276 22.88 10.48 -29.16
N PRO A 277 24.22 10.46 -29.17
CA PRO A 277 25.08 9.30 -28.95
C PRO A 277 25.24 8.98 -27.46
N ALA A 278 24.66 9.78 -26.55
CA ALA A 278 24.88 9.67 -25.11
C ALA A 278 23.59 9.42 -24.32
N THR A 279 23.73 8.72 -23.19
CA THR A 279 22.65 8.43 -22.23
C THR A 279 23.18 8.46 -20.82
N ASN A 280 22.31 8.71 -19.84
CA ASN A 280 22.65 8.68 -18.43
C ASN A 280 22.16 7.38 -17.81
N ILE A 281 23.05 6.68 -17.12
CA ILE A 281 22.76 5.49 -16.32
C ILE A 281 22.77 5.91 -14.86
N SER A 282 21.63 5.80 -14.19
CA SER A 282 21.50 6.12 -12.77
C SER A 282 21.36 4.84 -11.94
N PHE A 283 21.97 4.83 -10.77
CA PHE A 283 21.87 3.73 -9.82
C PHE A 283 22.03 4.27 -8.40
N THR A 284 21.71 3.42 -7.43
CA THR A 284 21.61 3.83 -6.04
C THR A 284 22.24 2.79 -5.13
N LEU A 285 23.00 3.24 -4.13
CA LEU A 285 23.68 2.38 -3.16
C LEU A 285 23.17 2.65 -1.73
N PRO A 286 22.80 1.59 -0.95
CA PRO A 286 22.41 1.71 0.46
C PRO A 286 23.59 2.03 1.38
N ALA A 287 24.77 1.52 1.04
CA ALA A 287 25.98 1.66 1.83
C ALA A 287 27.17 1.89 0.90
N ALA A 288 28.26 2.42 1.45
CA ALA A 288 29.50 2.52 0.69
C ALA A 288 30.05 1.11 0.40
N GLY A 289 30.55 0.89 -0.81
CA GLY A 289 31.05 -0.42 -1.22
C GLY A 289 31.64 -0.43 -2.63
N ASP A 290 32.26 -1.55 -2.99
CA ASP A 290 32.83 -1.75 -4.32
C ASP A 290 31.74 -1.87 -5.38
N VAL A 291 31.84 -1.03 -6.41
CA VAL A 291 30.87 -1.00 -7.50
C VAL A 291 31.58 -1.20 -8.83
N ARG A 292 31.00 -2.06 -9.67
CA ARG A 292 31.40 -2.22 -11.05
C ARG A 292 30.22 -1.99 -11.98
N LEU A 293 30.30 -0.95 -12.81
CA LEU A 293 29.33 -0.66 -13.87
C LEU A 293 29.96 -0.91 -15.22
N GLN A 294 29.43 -1.85 -15.99
CA GLN A 294 29.99 -2.30 -17.27
C GLN A 294 28.94 -2.35 -18.36
N VAL A 295 29.36 -2.10 -19.60
CA VAL A 295 28.54 -2.18 -20.81
C VAL A 295 29.01 -3.34 -21.67
N PHE A 296 28.07 -4.12 -22.17
CA PHE A 296 28.27 -5.31 -23.01
C PHE A 296 27.45 -5.20 -24.29
N ASP A 297 27.89 -5.86 -25.35
CA ASP A 297 27.04 -6.11 -26.52
C ASP A 297 26.13 -7.33 -26.29
N VAL A 298 25.22 -7.62 -27.23
CA VAL A 298 24.28 -8.74 -27.13
C VAL A 298 24.93 -10.12 -27.11
N SER A 299 26.21 -10.24 -27.51
CA SER A 299 26.96 -11.50 -27.40
C SER A 299 27.62 -11.66 -26.01
N GLY A 300 27.46 -10.68 -25.13
CA GLY A 300 28.06 -10.67 -23.79
C GLY A 300 29.52 -10.24 -23.78
N ARG A 301 30.06 -9.74 -24.91
CA ARG A 301 31.40 -9.17 -24.96
C ARG A 301 31.40 -7.81 -24.27
N LEU A 302 32.38 -7.60 -23.40
CA LEU A 302 32.59 -6.34 -22.70
C LEU A 302 32.97 -5.24 -23.70
N VAL A 303 32.19 -4.17 -23.71
CA VAL A 303 32.39 -2.99 -24.58
C VAL A 303 33.09 -1.88 -23.82
N SER A 304 32.68 -1.63 -22.57
CA SER A 304 33.26 -0.57 -21.74
C SER A 304 33.05 -0.84 -20.26
N THR A 305 33.98 -0.36 -19.42
CA THR A 305 33.82 -0.31 -17.97
C THR A 305 33.69 1.15 -17.57
N LEU A 306 32.53 1.52 -17.02
CA LEU A 306 32.21 2.90 -16.65
C LEU A 306 32.61 3.21 -15.21
N ILE A 307 32.49 2.23 -14.32
CA ILE A 307 32.93 2.30 -12.92
C ILE A 307 33.58 0.97 -12.54
N ASN A 308 34.67 1.04 -11.79
CA ASN A 308 35.28 -0.11 -11.11
C ASN A 308 36.05 0.39 -9.88
N SER A 309 35.33 0.87 -8.87
CA SER A 309 35.90 1.46 -7.65
C SER A 309 34.91 1.42 -6.49
N ALA A 310 35.40 1.63 -5.28
CA ALA A 310 34.55 1.93 -4.12
C ALA A 310 33.79 3.23 -4.32
N MET A 311 32.50 3.24 -4.00
CA MET A 311 31.63 4.42 -4.06
C MET A 311 30.90 4.61 -2.73
N ASN A 312 30.59 5.86 -2.39
CA ASN A 312 29.80 6.19 -1.20
C ASN A 312 28.33 5.82 -1.39
N ALA A 313 27.61 5.63 -0.28
CA ALA A 313 26.15 5.48 -0.31
C ALA A 313 25.47 6.68 -1.00
N GLY A 314 24.31 6.44 -1.62
CA GLY A 314 23.51 7.46 -2.30
C GLY A 314 23.27 7.18 -3.78
N LYS A 315 22.67 8.17 -4.46
CA LYS A 315 22.34 8.11 -5.89
C LYS A 315 23.52 8.59 -6.74
N HIS A 316 23.85 7.82 -7.77
CA HIS A 316 24.93 8.08 -8.71
C HIS A 316 24.40 8.08 -10.12
N THR A 317 24.93 8.97 -10.96
CA THR A 317 24.61 9.03 -12.39
C THR A 317 25.89 9.07 -13.19
N VAL A 318 25.99 8.20 -14.20
CA VAL A 318 27.13 8.13 -15.11
C VAL A 318 26.65 8.30 -16.54
N THR A 319 27.29 9.20 -17.28
CA THR A 319 27.03 9.36 -18.70
C THR A 319 27.81 8.33 -19.50
N PHE A 320 27.10 7.59 -20.36
CA PHE A 320 27.69 6.69 -21.34
C PHE A 320 27.58 7.30 -22.74
N ASN A 321 28.71 7.38 -23.45
CA ASN A 321 28.75 7.84 -24.84
C ASN A 321 29.07 6.67 -25.79
N GLY A 322 28.10 6.34 -26.64
CA GLY A 322 28.17 5.28 -27.63
C GLY A 322 28.55 5.73 -29.04
N GLY A 323 29.09 6.95 -29.24
CA GLY A 323 29.35 7.49 -30.58
C GLY A 323 30.24 6.61 -31.48
N LEU A 324 31.17 5.86 -30.87
CA LEU A 324 32.07 4.93 -31.55
C LEU A 324 31.48 3.52 -31.76
N LEU A 325 30.25 3.28 -31.31
CA LEU A 325 29.57 1.99 -31.40
C LEU A 325 28.60 1.97 -32.58
N ALA A 326 28.23 0.78 -33.07
CA ALA A 326 27.21 0.63 -34.10
C ALA A 326 25.81 0.79 -33.50
N SER A 327 24.82 1.23 -34.30
CA SER A 327 23.41 1.21 -33.87
C SER A 327 23.01 -0.21 -33.46
N GLY A 328 22.33 -0.36 -32.33
CA GLY A 328 22.00 -1.68 -31.82
C GLY A 328 21.62 -1.70 -30.36
N THR A 329 21.40 -2.92 -29.88
CA THR A 329 21.12 -3.20 -28.46
C THR A 329 22.42 -3.43 -27.70
N TYR A 330 22.51 -2.84 -26.52
CA TYR A 330 23.58 -3.04 -25.55
C TYR A 330 22.98 -3.36 -24.18
N LEU A 331 23.75 -4.03 -23.34
CA LEU A 331 23.41 -4.32 -21.95
C LEU A 331 24.34 -3.55 -21.03
N TYR A 332 23.84 -3.01 -19.94
CA TYR A 332 24.68 -2.47 -18.86
C TYR A 332 24.38 -3.21 -17.58
N ARG A 333 25.44 -3.51 -16.83
CA ARG A 333 25.42 -4.33 -15.63
C ARG A 333 26.08 -3.59 -14.49
N LEU A 334 25.36 -3.48 -13.38
CA LEU A 334 25.85 -3.01 -12.09
C LEU A 334 26.12 -4.23 -11.21
N SER A 335 27.35 -4.39 -10.73
CA SER A 335 27.75 -5.43 -9.79
C SER A 335 28.27 -4.81 -8.51
N THR A 336 27.74 -5.30 -7.39
CA THR A 336 28.16 -5.02 -6.00
C THR A 336 28.44 -6.36 -5.31
N PRO A 337 29.01 -6.39 -4.09
CA PRO A 337 29.18 -7.65 -3.35
C PRO A 337 27.87 -8.41 -3.10
N GLU A 338 26.75 -7.70 -2.98
CA GLU A 338 25.45 -8.26 -2.60
C GLU A 338 24.60 -8.65 -3.81
N VAL A 339 24.64 -7.86 -4.89
CA VAL A 339 23.76 -8.03 -6.04
C VAL A 339 24.41 -7.64 -7.36
N THR A 340 24.00 -8.32 -8.43
CA THR A 340 24.26 -7.94 -9.81
C THR A 340 22.95 -7.65 -10.53
N LEU A 341 22.79 -6.43 -11.06
CA LEU A 341 21.63 -5.96 -11.80
C LEU A 341 22.02 -5.69 -13.25
N THR A 342 21.17 -6.04 -14.22
CA THR A 342 21.41 -5.81 -15.65
C THR A 342 20.19 -5.20 -16.32
N LYS A 343 20.40 -4.21 -17.19
CA LYS A 343 19.36 -3.59 -18.02
C LYS A 343 19.83 -3.42 -19.46
N LYS A 344 18.85 -3.20 -20.35
CA LYS A 344 19.04 -3.04 -21.79
C LYS A 344 18.94 -1.58 -22.20
N MET A 345 19.82 -1.16 -23.11
CA MET A 345 19.76 0.13 -23.81
C MET A 345 19.85 -0.03 -25.33
N THR A 346 19.28 0.92 -26.07
CA THR A 346 19.28 0.92 -27.54
C THR A 346 19.97 2.19 -28.04
N LEU A 347 21.08 2.03 -28.78
CA LEU A 347 21.75 3.12 -29.49
C LEU A 347 21.14 3.25 -30.88
N LEU A 348 20.67 4.44 -31.23
CA LEU A 348 20.16 4.79 -32.55
C LEU A 348 21.07 5.86 -33.15
N LYS A 349 21.64 5.64 -34.34
CA LYS A 349 22.41 6.66 -35.07
C LYS A 349 21.53 7.44 -36.02
#